data_AF-A0A964NUF0-F1
#
_entry.id   AF-A0A964NUF0-F1
#
_cell.length_a   1.000
_cell.length_b   1.000
_cell.length_c   1.000
_cell.angle_alpha   90.00
_cell.angle_beta   90.00
_cell.angle_gamma   90.00
#
_symmetry.space_group_name_H-M   'P 1'
#
loop_
_entity.id
_entity.type
_entity.pdbx_description
1 polymer ?
#
loop_
_entity_poly.entity_id
_entity_poly.type
_entity_poly.pdbx_seq_one_letter_code
_entity_poly.pdbx_strand_id
1 'polypeptide(L)'
;MLKVDFGVAVFGALAIAKKPMAGLPPGVQKILRDVAAEYRVKTADGLMALANSGVETMTKAGMKITTLDMAARKEWVNTLPDLALEWVQPLEAKGLPARQVLDDYLAGVRKRGEQPLRNWEVKK
;
A
#
# COMPACT_ATOMS: atom_id res chain seq x y z
N MET A 1 6.91 -2.21 -21.84
CA MET A 1 6.25 -1.96 -20.54
C MET A 1 6.15 -0.47 -20.31
N LEU A 2 4.97 0.03 -19.92
CA LEU A 2 4.79 1.42 -19.49
C LEU A 2 4.96 1.49 -17.96
N LYS A 3 5.91 2.31 -17.49
CA LYS A 3 6.12 2.63 -16.09
C LYS A 3 5.35 3.90 -15.74
N VAL A 4 4.34 3.78 -14.89
CA VAL A 4 3.44 4.89 -14.52
C VAL A 4 3.61 5.35 -13.07
N ASP A 5 4.29 4.55 -12.24
CA ASP A 5 4.49 4.82 -10.81
C ASP A 5 3.17 5.08 -10.06
N PHE A 6 2.18 4.19 -10.17
CA PHE A 6 0.91 4.29 -9.43
C PHE A 6 1.07 4.08 -7.90
N GLY A 7 2.28 3.83 -7.41
CA GLY A 7 2.54 3.42 -6.04
C GLY A 7 2.51 1.90 -5.88
N VAL A 8 2.45 1.44 -4.64
CA VAL A 8 2.47 0.01 -4.30
C VAL A 8 1.05 -0.51 -4.10
N ALA A 9 0.73 -1.65 -4.71
CA ALA A 9 -0.42 -2.45 -4.32
C ALA A 9 0.01 -3.42 -3.22
N VAL A 10 -0.69 -3.42 -2.09
CA VAL A 10 -0.46 -4.40 -1.02
C VAL A 10 -1.14 -5.70 -1.41
N PHE A 11 -0.37 -6.78 -1.51
CA PHE A 11 -0.90 -8.11 -1.82
C PHE A 11 -0.77 -9.04 -0.61
N GLY A 12 -1.93 -9.48 -0.10
CA GLY A 12 -2.02 -10.51 0.92
C GLY A 12 -1.86 -10.03 2.35
N ALA A 13 -2.33 -10.87 3.28
CA ALA A 13 -2.11 -10.73 4.71
C ALA A 13 -1.88 -12.13 5.29
N LEU A 14 -0.87 -12.27 6.14
CA LEU A 14 -0.66 -13.48 6.93
C LEU A 14 -1.35 -13.28 8.28
N ALA A 15 -2.32 -14.13 8.60
CA ALA A 15 -3.13 -14.00 9.80
C ALA A 15 -3.19 -15.32 10.59
N ILE A 16 -3.26 -15.19 11.92
CA ILE A 16 -3.58 -16.28 12.85
C ILE A 16 -4.95 -16.02 13.47
N ALA A 17 -5.78 -17.06 13.57
CA ALA A 17 -7.06 -16.95 14.24
C ALA A 17 -6.90 -16.61 15.73
N LYS A 18 -7.85 -15.85 16.29
CA LYS A 18 -7.77 -15.35 17.68
C LYS A 18 -7.68 -16.48 18.71
N LYS A 19 -8.49 -17.55 18.54
CA LYS A 19 -8.55 -18.67 19.50
C LYS A 19 -7.21 -19.43 19.58
N PRO A 20 -6.59 -19.86 18.47
CA PRO A 20 -5.24 -20.41 18.49
C PRO A 20 -4.20 -19.47 19.11
N MET A 21 -4.19 -18.19 18.73
CA MET A 21 -3.21 -17.22 19.26
C MET A 21 -3.31 -17.08 20.79
N ALA A 22 -4.54 -17.01 21.33
CA ALA A 22 -4.78 -16.89 22.76
C ALA A 22 -4.40 -18.17 23.54
N GLY A 23 -4.43 -19.34 22.90
CA GLY A 23 -4.03 -20.61 23.50
C GLY A 23 -2.52 -20.82 23.59
N LEU A 24 -1.70 -19.97 22.96
CA LEU A 24 -0.25 -20.07 23.01
C LEU A 24 0.31 -19.49 24.31
N PRO A 25 1.44 -19.99 24.82
CA PRO A 25 2.13 -19.39 25.96
C PRO A 25 2.46 -17.91 25.71
N PRO A 26 2.43 -17.03 26.73
CA PRO A 26 2.68 -15.59 26.56
C PRO A 26 4.00 -15.26 25.84
N GLY A 27 5.07 -16.01 26.12
CA GLY A 27 6.35 -15.86 25.43
C GLY A 27 6.25 -16.14 23.94
N VAL A 28 5.50 -17.18 23.55
CA VAL A 28 5.26 -17.53 22.13
C VAL A 28 4.39 -16.47 21.45
N GLN A 29 3.37 -15.95 22.13
CA GLN A 29 2.56 -14.85 21.61
C GLN A 29 3.41 -13.61 21.31
N LYS A 30 4.34 -13.27 22.21
CA LYS A 30 5.26 -12.15 22.00
C LYS A 30 6.16 -12.40 20.80
N ILE A 31 6.80 -13.57 20.74
CA ILE A 31 7.67 -13.95 19.61
C ILE A 31 6.93 -13.84 18.28
N LEU A 32 5.69 -14.35 18.19
CA LEU A 32 4.92 -14.26 16.97
C LEU A 32 4.63 -12.81 16.54
N ARG A 33 4.38 -11.90 17.48
CA ARG A 33 4.17 -10.47 17.17
C ARG A 33 5.46 -9.80 16.70
N ASP A 34 6.57 -10.09 17.38
CA ASP A 34 7.88 -9.53 17.03
C ASP A 34 8.31 -10.01 15.63
N VAL A 35 8.22 -11.32 15.38
CA VAL A 35 8.53 -11.92 14.08
C VAL A 35 7.55 -11.47 13.00
N ALA A 36 6.27 -11.23 13.31
CA ALA A 36 5.33 -10.69 12.33
C ALA A 36 5.72 -9.28 11.85
N ALA A 37 6.24 -8.43 12.74
CA ALA A 37 6.74 -7.11 12.37
C ALA A 37 7.97 -7.20 11.45
N GLU A 38 8.90 -8.11 11.76
CA GLU A 38 10.08 -8.36 10.93
C GLU A 38 9.71 -8.99 9.57
N TYR A 39 8.81 -9.97 9.58
CA TYR A 39 8.29 -10.62 8.39
C TYR A 39 7.70 -9.59 7.42
N ARG A 40 6.91 -8.64 7.91
CA ARG A 40 6.34 -7.56 7.08
C ARG A 40 7.40 -6.80 6.28
N VAL A 41 8.52 -6.47 6.91
CA VAL A 41 9.63 -5.74 6.27
C VAL A 41 10.35 -6.64 5.28
N LYS A 42 10.76 -7.84 5.70
CA LYS A 42 11.48 -8.80 4.85
C LYS A 42 10.68 -9.21 3.61
N THR A 43 9.37 -9.40 3.74
CA THR A 43 8.50 -9.72 2.60
C THR A 43 8.43 -8.54 1.64
N ALA A 44 8.32 -7.29 2.13
CA ALA A 44 8.34 -6.12 1.26
C ALA A 44 9.67 -6.02 0.49
N ASP A 45 10.80 -6.18 1.17
CA ASP A 45 12.13 -6.13 0.55
C ASP A 45 12.30 -7.25 -0.51
N GLY A 46 11.89 -8.48 -0.18
CA GLY A 46 11.95 -9.61 -1.09
C GLY A 46 11.08 -9.43 -2.34
N LEU A 47 9.86 -8.90 -2.18
CA LEU A 47 8.97 -8.59 -3.30
C LEU A 47 9.55 -7.49 -4.20
N MET A 48 10.13 -6.45 -3.62
CA MET A 48 10.79 -5.38 -4.40
C MET A 48 12.02 -5.91 -5.14
N ALA A 49 12.84 -6.75 -4.51
CA ALA A 49 13.97 -7.39 -5.16
C ALA A 49 13.53 -8.30 -6.33
N LEU A 50 12.47 -9.09 -6.13
CA LEU A 50 11.90 -9.93 -7.17
C LEU A 50 11.36 -9.11 -8.34
N ALA A 51 10.62 -8.03 -8.07
CA ALA A 51 10.11 -7.14 -9.09
C ALA A 51 11.24 -6.51 -9.92
N ASN A 52 12.29 -6.01 -9.26
CA ASN A 52 13.45 -5.44 -9.94
C ASN A 52 14.17 -6.47 -10.82
N SER A 53 14.40 -7.68 -10.28
CA SER A 53 15.04 -8.77 -11.03
C SER A 53 14.22 -9.18 -12.27
N GLY A 54 12.89 -9.20 -12.15
CA GLY A 54 11.99 -9.45 -13.28
C GLY A 54 12.11 -8.39 -14.37
N VAL A 55 12.10 -7.10 -14.00
CA VAL A 55 12.27 -5.99 -14.93
C VAL A 55 13.64 -6.05 -15.64
N GLU A 56 14.72 -6.33 -14.90
CA GLU A 56 16.05 -6.51 -15.49
C GLU A 56 16.10 -7.66 -16.50
N THR A 57 15.50 -8.80 -16.15
CA THR A 57 15.47 -10.00 -16.99
C THR A 57 14.72 -9.72 -18.29
N MET A 58 13.55 -9.09 -18.20
CA MET A 58 12.76 -8.72 -19.37
C MET A 58 13.48 -7.66 -20.23
N THR A 59 14.16 -6.70 -19.61
CA THR A 59 14.95 -5.69 -20.34
C THR A 59 16.10 -6.32 -21.12
N LYS A 60 16.81 -7.28 -20.52
CA LYS A 60 17.86 -8.08 -21.20
C LYS A 60 17.30 -8.90 -22.36
N ALA A 61 16.05 -9.35 -22.25
CA ALA A 61 15.34 -10.05 -23.33
C ALA A 61 14.77 -9.10 -24.41
N GLY A 62 15.08 -7.79 -24.36
CA GLY A 62 14.67 -6.81 -25.37
C GLY A 62 13.39 -6.04 -25.04
N MET A 63 12.84 -6.17 -23.83
CA MET A 63 11.70 -5.35 -23.40
C MET A 63 12.10 -3.87 -23.35
N LYS A 64 11.35 -3.04 -24.06
CA LYS A 64 11.45 -1.57 -23.96
C LYS A 64 10.63 -1.07 -22.78
N ILE A 65 11.22 -0.20 -21.97
CA ILE A 65 10.55 0.51 -20.89
C ILE A 65 10.30 1.94 -21.35
N THR A 66 9.04 2.36 -21.28
CA THR A 66 8.64 3.76 -21.48
C THR A 66 8.11 4.26 -20.15
N THR A 67 8.56 5.43 -19.69
CA THR A 67 8.06 6.04 -18.45
C THR A 67 7.05 7.11 -18.81
N LEU A 68 5.89 7.12 -18.15
CA LEU A 68 4.92 8.20 -18.29
C LEU A 68 5.52 9.48 -17.70
N ASP A 69 5.51 10.57 -18.45
CA ASP A 69 6.03 11.83 -17.94
C ASP A 69 5.15 12.38 -16.79
N MET A 70 5.75 13.28 -16.01
CA MET A 70 5.09 13.82 -14.82
C MET A 70 3.85 14.67 -15.15
N ALA A 71 3.81 15.33 -16.31
CA ALA A 71 2.68 16.17 -16.69
C ALA A 71 1.47 15.30 -17.03
N ALA A 72 1.67 14.27 -17.85
CA ALA A 72 0.66 13.27 -18.19
C ALA A 72 0.18 12.50 -16.94
N ARG A 73 1.08 12.19 -16.01
CA ARG A 73 0.70 11.56 -14.72
C ARG A 73 -0.17 12.48 -13.86
N LYS A 74 0.14 13.79 -13.80
CA LYS A 74 -0.68 14.78 -13.07
C LYS A 74 -2.05 14.95 -13.71
N GLU A 75 -2.10 15.07 -15.04
CA GLU A 75 -3.36 15.14 -15.79
C GLU A 75 -4.22 13.91 -15.50
N TRP A 76 -3.63 12.71 -15.59
CA TRP A 76 -4.32 11.47 -15.27
C TRP A 76 -4.85 11.42 -13.82
N VAL A 77 -4.05 11.79 -12.82
CA VAL A 77 -4.52 11.82 -11.41
C VAL A 77 -5.68 12.81 -11.22
N ASN A 78 -5.68 13.92 -11.95
CA ASN A 78 -6.73 14.94 -11.87
C ASN A 78 -8.02 14.55 -12.58
N THR A 79 -7.98 13.62 -13.55
CA THR A 79 -9.19 13.11 -14.22
C THR A 79 -9.88 11.98 -13.44
N LEU A 80 -9.22 11.40 -12.43
CA LEU A 80 -9.83 10.40 -11.57
C LEU A 80 -11.03 11.00 -10.81
N PRO A 81 -12.11 10.23 -10.60
CA PRO A 81 -13.21 10.65 -9.72
C PRO A 81 -12.72 10.79 -8.28
N ASP A 82 -13.59 11.25 -7.38
CA ASP A 82 -13.28 11.31 -5.96
C ASP A 82 -13.31 9.91 -5.31
N LEU A 83 -12.28 9.11 -5.63
CA LEU A 83 -12.12 7.74 -5.13
C LEU A 83 -12.07 7.69 -3.59
N ALA A 84 -11.59 8.76 -2.95
CA ALA A 84 -11.53 8.85 -1.51
C ALA A 84 -12.94 8.95 -0.92
N LEU A 85 -13.78 9.83 -1.46
CA LEU A 85 -15.17 9.95 -1.06
C LEU A 85 -15.96 8.66 -1.34
N GLU A 86 -15.77 8.07 -2.53
CA GLU A 86 -16.41 6.80 -2.92
C GLU A 86 -16.05 5.64 -1.97
N TRP A 87 -14.85 5.65 -1.38
CA TRP A 87 -14.43 4.67 -0.39
C TRP A 87 -14.97 4.98 1.02
N VAL A 88 -14.94 6.26 1.43
CA VAL A 88 -15.36 6.69 2.77
C VAL A 88 -16.86 6.53 2.99
N GLN A 89 -17.70 7.03 2.06
CA GLN A 89 -19.17 7.07 2.22
C GLN A 89 -19.80 5.72 2.58
N PRO A 90 -19.58 4.61 1.84
CA PRO A 90 -20.24 3.34 2.13
C PRO A 90 -19.74 2.69 3.43
N LEU A 91 -18.56 3.05 3.93
CA LEU A 91 -18.02 2.55 5.19
C LEU A 91 -18.54 3.35 6.38
N GLU A 92 -18.64 4.67 6.27
CA GLU A 92 -19.28 5.51 7.28
C GLU A 92 -20.77 5.19 7.42
N ALA A 93 -21.46 4.89 6.31
CA ALA A 93 -22.85 4.40 6.33
C ALA A 93 -23.01 3.08 7.12
N LYS A 94 -21.93 2.30 7.30
CA LYS A 94 -21.87 1.09 8.13
C LYS A 94 -21.39 1.35 9.55
N GLY A 95 -21.22 2.61 9.94
CA GLY A 95 -20.72 3.02 11.25
C GLY A 95 -19.21 2.84 11.43
N LEU A 96 -18.45 2.67 10.34
CA LEU A 96 -16.99 2.53 10.39
C LEU A 96 -16.31 3.90 10.26
N PRO A 97 -15.20 4.17 10.99
CA PRO A 97 -14.52 5.46 10.98
C PRO A 97 -13.59 5.62 9.76
N ALA A 98 -14.13 5.47 8.54
CA ALA A 98 -13.30 5.40 7.33
C ALA A 98 -12.51 6.68 7.07
N ARG A 99 -13.11 7.85 7.29
CA ARG A 99 -12.41 9.13 7.11
C ARG A 99 -11.20 9.27 8.03
N GLN A 100 -11.36 8.90 9.30
CA GLN A 100 -10.26 8.88 10.27
C GLN A 100 -9.12 7.97 9.80
N VAL A 101 -9.44 6.77 9.30
CA VAL A 101 -8.45 5.83 8.78
C VAL A 101 -7.70 6.41 7.57
N LEU A 102 -8.40 7.09 6.66
CA LEU A 102 -7.80 7.75 5.51
C LEU A 102 -6.87 8.89 5.93
N ASP A 103 -7.33 9.73 6.86
CA ASP A 103 -6.54 10.87 7.36
C ASP A 103 -5.26 10.38 8.05
N ASP A 104 -5.36 9.37 8.92
CA ASP A 104 -4.21 8.75 9.59
C ASP A 104 -3.24 8.11 8.59
N TYR A 105 -3.76 7.47 7.54
CA TYR A 105 -2.95 6.91 6.47
C TYR A 105 -2.17 7.98 5.71
N LEU A 106 -2.85 9.04 5.25
CA LEU A 106 -2.23 10.15 4.51
C LEU A 106 -1.23 10.92 5.38
N ALA A 107 -1.53 11.13 6.67
CA ALA A 107 -0.58 11.68 7.63
C ALA A 107 0.66 10.79 7.78
N GLY A 108 0.48 9.48 7.87
CA GLY A 108 1.57 8.51 7.91
C GLY A 108 2.44 8.52 6.66
N VAL A 109 1.84 8.63 5.47
CA VAL A 109 2.53 8.78 4.18
C VAL A 109 3.40 10.04 4.19
N ARG A 110 2.82 11.20 4.54
CA ARG A 110 3.55 12.49 4.63
C ARG A 110 4.67 12.47 5.66
N LYS A 111 4.45 11.83 6.81
CA LYS A 111 5.47 11.67 7.86
C LYS A 111 6.70 10.89 7.38
N ARG A 112 6.54 10.01 6.38
CA ARG A 112 7.64 9.26 5.75
C ARG A 112 8.28 10.00 4.57
N GLY A 113 7.90 11.26 4.33
CA GLY A 113 8.46 12.10 3.27
C GLY A 113 7.75 12.00 1.92
N GLU A 114 6.71 11.16 1.81
CA GLU A 114 5.98 10.95 0.57
C GLU A 114 4.84 11.97 0.41
N GLN A 115 4.69 12.52 -0.79
CA GLN A 115 3.65 13.50 -1.11
C GLN A 115 2.78 12.99 -2.27
N PRO A 116 1.52 12.60 -2.02
CA PRO A 116 0.60 12.24 -3.08
C PRO A 116 0.42 13.37 -4.11
N LEU A 117 0.36 13.02 -5.39
CA LEU A 117 0.18 14.00 -6.48
C LEU A 117 -1.14 14.78 -6.40
N ARG A 118 -2.14 14.22 -5.73
CA ARG A 118 -3.44 14.83 -5.42
C ARG A 118 -3.71 14.66 -3.93
N ASN A 119 -4.29 15.69 -3.31
CA ASN A 119 -4.80 15.55 -1.96
C ASN A 119 -6.08 14.69 -1.99
N TRP A 120 -6.03 13.57 -1.28
CA TRP A 120 -7.13 12.60 -1.19
C TRP A 120 -7.96 12.78 0.08
N GLU A 121 -7.72 13.82 0.88
CA GLU A 121 -8.54 14.13 2.06
C GLU A 121 -9.99 14.41 1.68
N VAL A 122 -10.92 13.78 2.39
CA VAL A 122 -12.35 13.99 2.21
C VAL A 122 -12.77 15.18 3.08
N LYS A 123 -13.26 16.25 2.44
CA LYS A 123 -13.76 17.43 3.15
C LYS A 123 -14.97 17.07 4.04
N LYS A 124 -15.10 17.79 5.16
CA LYS A 124 -16.18 17.60 6.13
C LYS A 124 -17.55 17.81 5.51
#